data_AF-A8WUF5-F1
#
_entry.id   AF-A8WUF5-F1
#
_cell.length_a   1.000
_cell.length_b   1.000
_cell.length_c   1.000
_cell.angle_alpha   90.00
_cell.angle_beta   90.00
_cell.angle_gamma   90.00
#
_symmetry.space_group_name_H-M   'P 1'
#
loop_
_entity.id
_entity.type
_entity.pdbx_description
1 polymer ?
#
loop_
_entity_poly.entity_id
_entity_poly.type
_entity_poly.pdbx_seq_one_letter_code
_entity_poly.pdbx_strand_id
1 'polypeptide(L)'
;MSVVSAFDENIDYDSSFEVVEDEQLKSESFQFVITKGGETNTINIESAEDSAPILTSIIGKWKPISSDNLEDYFKRNNMTELNELAWQHGIVCYELKGGLLHVHTELLNKKLSASVFKLNDTVNSGHNSVVSLVENNSLNTVCTHPSEDGKELWKVERFIKNGKLVIINQHGGFKCERTYQQV
;
A
#
# COMPACT_ATOMS: atom_id res chain seq x y z
N MET A 1 66.79 19.30 -12.01
CA MET A 1 66.90 20.53 -11.20
C MET A 1 65.62 20.69 -10.43
N SER A 2 65.75 20.87 -9.11
CA SER A 2 64.69 21.07 -8.13
C SER A 2 64.28 22.54 -8.06
N VAL A 3 62.99 22.84 -7.85
CA VAL A 3 62.57 23.95 -6.98
C VAL A 3 61.31 23.52 -6.23
N VAL A 4 61.37 23.70 -4.92
CA VAL A 4 60.41 23.32 -3.87
C VAL A 4 59.39 24.46 -3.68
N SER A 5 58.16 24.14 -3.28
CA SER A 5 57.38 25.02 -2.40
C SER A 5 56.39 24.18 -1.59
N ALA A 6 56.58 24.19 -0.27
CA ALA A 6 55.78 23.51 0.73
C ALA A 6 54.42 24.18 0.94
N PHE A 7 53.39 23.38 1.18
CA PHE A 7 52.41 23.65 2.24
C PHE A 7 52.15 22.34 2.98
N ASP A 8 52.55 22.40 4.25
CA ASP A 8 52.32 21.46 5.32
C ASP A 8 50.97 21.84 5.94
N GLU A 9 50.00 20.93 5.87
CA GLU A 9 48.89 20.90 6.83
C GLU A 9 48.74 19.43 7.26
N ASN A 10 49.29 19.15 8.44
CA ASN A 10 48.92 18.04 9.30
C ASN A 10 47.40 17.86 9.33
N ILE A 11 46.89 16.90 8.56
CA ILE A 11 45.58 16.31 8.81
C ILE A 11 45.83 14.97 9.48
N ASP A 12 45.83 14.98 10.81
CA ASP A 12 45.65 13.78 11.61
C ASP A 12 44.24 13.24 11.30
N TYR A 13 44.16 12.24 10.44
CA TYR A 13 43.01 11.35 10.39
C TYR A 13 43.12 10.40 11.58
N ASP A 14 42.71 10.85 12.76
CA ASP A 14 42.42 9.97 13.89
C ASP A 14 41.19 9.12 13.52
N SER A 15 41.46 7.94 12.98
CA SER A 15 40.46 6.95 12.60
C SER A 15 40.13 6.08 13.81
N SER A 16 39.37 6.64 14.74
CA SER A 16 38.62 5.85 15.72
C SER A 16 37.20 5.66 15.19
N PHE A 17 37.02 4.65 14.34
CA PHE A 17 35.70 4.18 13.93
C PHE A 17 35.14 3.30 15.07
N GLU A 18 34.35 3.88 15.96
CA GLU A 18 33.53 3.10 16.89
C GLU A 18 32.35 2.51 16.11
N VAL A 19 32.31 1.18 16.04
CA VAL A 19 31.14 0.42 15.59
C VAL A 19 30.11 0.54 16.72
N VAL A 20 29.14 1.43 16.56
CA VAL A 20 27.95 1.43 17.42
C VAL A 20 27.02 0.34 16.90
N GLU A 21 26.82 -0.69 17.72
CA GLU A 21 25.92 -1.80 17.45
C GLU A 21 24.50 -1.28 17.14
N ASP A 22 23.86 -1.91 16.15
CA ASP A 22 22.49 -1.67 15.73
C ASP A 22 21.51 -1.85 16.89
N GLU A 23 21.18 -0.76 17.60
CA GLU A 23 19.96 -0.71 18.38
C GLU A 23 18.78 -0.59 17.42
N GLN A 24 17.94 -1.62 17.44
CA GLN A 24 16.61 -1.63 16.84
C GLN A 24 15.91 -0.29 17.07
N LEU A 25 15.74 0.50 16.02
CA LEU A 25 14.78 1.60 15.97
C LEU A 25 13.37 1.01 16.15
N LYS A 26 12.98 0.86 17.42
CA LYS A 26 11.58 0.71 17.79
C LYS A 26 10.88 1.99 17.36
N SER A 27 9.78 1.83 16.63
CA SER A 27 8.85 2.92 16.31
C SER A 27 8.47 3.65 17.60
N GLU A 28 9.08 4.82 17.82
CA GLU A 28 8.77 5.67 18.97
C GLU A 28 7.51 6.46 18.66
N SER A 29 6.48 6.24 19.48
CA SER A 29 5.27 7.05 19.49
C SER A 29 5.58 8.33 20.26
N PHE A 30 5.63 9.47 19.58
CA PHE A 30 5.86 10.76 20.22
C PHE A 30 4.55 11.29 20.81
N GLN A 31 4.51 11.44 22.14
CA GLN A 31 3.42 12.12 22.84
C GLN A 31 3.81 13.56 23.12
N PHE A 32 3.09 14.52 22.52
CA PHE A 32 3.19 15.93 22.88
C PHE A 32 2.10 16.28 23.89
N VAL A 33 2.49 16.68 25.10
CA VAL A 33 1.58 17.22 26.11
C VAL A 33 1.62 18.75 26.01
N ILE A 34 0.57 19.36 25.46
CA ILE A 34 0.39 20.81 25.51
C ILE A 34 -0.41 21.15 26.75
N THR A 35 0.24 21.65 27.80
CA THR A 35 -0.46 22.20 28.96
C THR A 35 -0.77 23.67 28.71
N LYS A 36 -2.04 24.00 28.43
CA LYS A 36 -2.54 25.37 28.54
C LYS A 36 -3.84 25.36 29.32
N GLY A 37 -3.79 25.84 30.57
CA GLY A 37 -4.99 26.17 31.34
C GLY A 37 -5.85 24.99 31.81
N GLY A 38 -5.27 23.86 32.22
CA GLY A 38 -5.96 22.84 33.01
C GLY A 38 -6.67 21.71 32.26
N GLU A 39 -6.68 21.72 30.92
CA GLU A 39 -7.14 20.58 30.11
C GLU A 39 -5.97 19.97 29.34
N THR A 40 -5.67 18.70 29.62
CA THR A 40 -4.72 17.88 28.86
C THR A 40 -5.43 17.23 27.69
N ASN A 41 -5.21 17.74 26.49
CA ASN A 41 -5.62 17.06 25.25
C ASN A 41 -4.48 16.18 24.75
N THR A 42 -4.65 14.87 24.84
CA THR A 42 -3.72 13.88 24.28
C THR A 42 -3.99 13.74 22.79
N ILE A 43 -3.04 14.18 21.95
CA ILE A 43 -3.10 13.98 20.50
C ILE A 43 -2.16 12.83 20.17
N ASN A 44 -2.71 11.66 19.85
CA ASN A 44 -1.94 10.56 19.27
C ASN A 44 -1.68 10.90 17.80
N ILE A 45 -0.42 11.20 17.46
CA ILE A 45 0.00 11.31 16.07
C ILE A 45 0.27 9.87 15.60
N GLU A 46 -0.72 9.26 14.95
CA GLU A 46 -0.50 8.07 14.13
C GLU A 46 0.61 8.41 13.10
N SER A 47 1.51 7.46 12.85
CA SER A 47 2.67 7.65 11.96
C SER A 47 2.28 8.39 10.68
N ALA A 48 3.00 9.45 10.33
CA ALA A 48 2.65 10.38 9.24
C ALA A 48 2.36 9.68 7.88
N GLU A 49 2.92 8.48 7.67
CA GLU A 49 2.68 7.65 6.49
C GLU A 49 1.22 7.17 6.35
N ASP A 50 0.52 6.91 7.44
CA ASP A 50 -0.87 6.43 7.43
C ASP A 50 -1.89 7.57 7.24
N SER A 51 -1.43 8.81 7.34
CA SER A 51 -2.25 10.02 7.17
C SER A 51 -2.30 10.54 5.72
N ALA A 52 -1.41 10.05 4.85
CA ALA A 52 -1.36 10.49 3.46
C ALA A 52 -2.59 9.98 2.67
N PRO A 53 -3.17 10.82 1.77
CA PRO A 53 -4.33 10.40 0.96
C PRO A 53 -4.05 9.12 0.17
N ILE A 54 -4.98 8.17 0.20
CA ILE A 54 -4.82 6.86 -0.45
C ILE A 54 -4.51 6.96 -1.94
N LEU A 55 -5.08 7.93 -2.64
CA LEU A 55 -4.85 8.10 -4.08
C LEU A 55 -3.42 8.54 -4.42
N THR A 56 -2.69 9.11 -3.45
CA THR A 56 -1.27 9.42 -3.60
C THR A 56 -0.38 8.33 -3.03
N SER A 57 -0.72 7.78 -1.86
CA SER A 57 0.11 6.80 -1.17
C SER A 57 0.08 5.40 -1.78
N ILE A 58 -1.00 5.03 -2.50
CA ILE A 58 -1.08 3.74 -3.19
C ILE A 58 -0.20 3.66 -4.45
N ILE A 59 0.21 4.81 -5.01
CA ILE A 59 0.99 4.86 -6.26
C ILE A 59 2.35 4.19 -6.06
N GLY A 60 2.69 3.27 -6.96
CA GLY A 60 3.95 2.54 -6.90
C GLY A 60 3.80 1.06 -7.20
N LYS A 61 4.85 0.31 -6.88
CA LYS A 61 4.95 -1.14 -7.09
C LYS A 61 4.90 -1.85 -5.75
N TRP A 62 4.05 -2.86 -5.65
CA TRP A 62 3.73 -3.54 -4.40
C TRP A 62 3.93 -5.04 -4.55
N LYS A 63 4.87 -5.59 -3.78
CA LYS A 63 5.16 -7.03 -3.73
C LYS A 63 4.40 -7.67 -2.56
N PRO A 64 3.67 -8.77 -2.78
CA PRO A 64 2.98 -9.46 -1.69
C PRO A 64 3.98 -10.04 -0.69
N ILE A 65 3.67 -9.94 0.60
CA ILE A 65 4.49 -10.46 1.70
C ILE A 65 3.74 -11.43 2.62
N SER A 66 2.41 -11.29 2.71
CA SER A 66 1.56 -12.20 3.46
C SER A 66 0.15 -12.23 2.87
N SER A 67 -0.56 -13.32 3.10
CA SER A 67 -1.96 -13.46 2.70
C SER A 67 -2.69 -14.44 3.60
N ASP A 68 -3.90 -14.07 4.02
CA ASP A 68 -4.81 -14.91 4.77
C ASP A 68 -5.93 -15.41 3.84
N ASN A 69 -6.25 -16.70 3.96
CA ASN A 69 -7.29 -17.40 3.18
C ASN A 69 -7.10 -17.37 1.65
N LEU A 70 -5.86 -17.26 1.17
CA LEU A 70 -5.57 -17.12 -0.26
C LEU A 70 -5.95 -18.35 -1.09
N GLU A 71 -5.63 -19.56 -0.60
CA GLU A 71 -5.96 -20.80 -1.31
C GLU A 71 -7.48 -21.01 -1.43
N ASP A 72 -8.23 -20.70 -0.38
CA ASP A 72 -9.69 -20.78 -0.40
C ASP A 72 -10.29 -19.75 -1.35
N TYR A 73 -9.67 -18.57 -1.43
CA TYR A 73 -10.05 -17.56 -2.42
C TYR A 73 -9.86 -18.07 -3.85
N PHE A 74 -8.76 -18.76 -4.15
CA PHE A 74 -8.51 -19.36 -5.47
C PHE A 74 -9.56 -20.40 -5.83
N LYS A 75 -9.83 -21.34 -4.90
CA LYS A 75 -10.84 -22.40 -5.08
C LYS A 75 -12.23 -21.81 -5.32
N ARG A 76 -12.63 -20.80 -4.54
CA ARG A 76 -13.95 -20.15 -4.67
C ARG A 76 -14.13 -19.43 -6.01
N ASN A 77 -13.07 -18.84 -6.54
CA ASN A 77 -13.11 -18.07 -7.78
C ASN A 77 -12.74 -18.90 -9.03
N ASN A 78 -12.47 -20.20 -8.88
CA ASN A 78 -11.99 -21.08 -9.95
C ASN A 78 -10.83 -20.47 -10.74
N MET A 79 -9.82 -19.95 -10.02
CA MET A 79 -8.68 -19.30 -10.66
C MET A 79 -7.85 -20.30 -11.48
N THR A 80 -7.33 -19.82 -12.61
CA THR A 80 -6.37 -20.59 -13.41
C THR A 80 -5.00 -20.55 -12.76
N GLU A 81 -4.13 -21.54 -13.03
CA GLU A 81 -2.77 -21.58 -12.49
C GLU A 81 -1.97 -20.30 -12.74
N LEU A 82 -2.13 -19.68 -13.93
CA LEU A 82 -1.48 -18.41 -14.24
C LEU A 82 -1.97 -17.27 -13.35
N ASN A 83 -3.28 -17.23 -13.06
CA ASN A 83 -3.84 -16.24 -12.16
C ASN A 83 -3.41 -16.49 -10.72
N GLU A 84 -3.39 -17.75 -10.27
CA GLU A 84 -2.87 -18.09 -8.94
C GLU A 84 -1.42 -17.65 -8.78
N LEU A 85 -0.56 -17.91 -9.78
CA LEU A 85 0.84 -17.49 -9.78
C LEU A 85 0.98 -15.96 -9.75
N ALA A 86 0.14 -15.25 -10.52
CA ALA A 86 0.09 -13.79 -10.51
C ALA A 86 -0.36 -13.24 -9.14
N TRP A 87 -1.32 -13.88 -8.49
CA TRP A 87 -1.71 -13.53 -7.13
C TRP A 87 -0.61 -13.89 -6.13
N GLN A 88 0.09 -15.01 -6.23
CA GLN A 88 1.11 -15.39 -5.25
C GLN A 88 2.38 -14.54 -5.36
N HIS A 89 2.80 -14.19 -6.58
CA HIS A 89 4.13 -13.62 -6.82
C HIS A 89 4.14 -12.32 -7.62
N GLY A 90 3.01 -11.94 -8.21
CA GLY A 90 2.92 -10.76 -9.05
C GLY A 90 3.12 -9.46 -8.25
N ILE A 91 3.77 -8.50 -8.87
CA ILE A 91 3.92 -7.14 -8.35
C ILE A 91 2.69 -6.34 -8.80
N VAL A 92 1.92 -5.82 -7.86
CA VAL A 92 0.77 -4.95 -8.18
C VAL A 92 1.29 -3.54 -8.38
N CYS A 93 1.00 -2.95 -9.54
CA CYS A 93 1.46 -1.62 -9.92
C CYS A 93 0.26 -0.68 -9.98
N TYR A 94 0.34 0.45 -9.27
CA TYR A 94 -0.62 1.55 -9.34
C TYR A 94 0.04 2.78 -9.95
N GLU A 95 -0.59 3.36 -10.98
CA GLU A 95 -0.06 4.51 -11.71
C GLU A 95 -1.19 5.51 -11.97
N LEU A 96 -0.95 6.80 -11.73
CA LEU A 96 -1.90 7.86 -12.09
C LEU A 96 -1.59 8.37 -13.51
N LYS A 97 -2.53 8.24 -14.45
CA LYS A 97 -2.39 8.74 -15.82
C LYS A 97 -3.63 9.51 -16.23
N GLY A 98 -3.47 10.75 -16.67
CA GLY A 98 -4.60 11.59 -17.09
C GLY A 98 -5.67 11.76 -16.00
N GLY A 99 -5.27 11.75 -14.73
CA GLY A 99 -6.20 11.84 -13.59
C GLY A 99 -6.93 10.53 -13.24
N LEU A 100 -6.69 9.45 -13.96
CA LEU A 100 -7.27 8.13 -13.69
C LEU A 100 -6.23 7.22 -13.03
N LEU A 101 -6.67 6.41 -12.06
CA LEU A 101 -5.82 5.43 -11.40
C LEU A 101 -5.82 4.13 -12.22
N HIS A 102 -4.68 3.82 -12.81
CA HIS A 102 -4.42 2.58 -13.52
C HIS A 102 -3.82 1.55 -12.58
N VAL A 103 -4.24 0.31 -12.72
CA VAL A 103 -3.68 -0.84 -12.01
C VAL A 103 -3.36 -1.96 -12.98
N HIS A 104 -2.24 -2.64 -12.76
CA HIS A 104 -1.91 -3.90 -13.42
C HIS A 104 -1.07 -4.77 -12.49
N THR A 105 -0.93 -6.05 -12.83
CA THR A 105 -0.01 -6.97 -12.16
C THR A 105 1.15 -7.29 -13.08
N GLU A 106 2.39 -7.18 -12.61
CA GLU A 106 3.60 -7.60 -13.31
C GLU A 106 4.03 -8.99 -12.83
N LEU A 107 4.17 -9.94 -13.75
CA LEU A 107 4.68 -11.28 -13.48
C LEU A 107 5.58 -11.71 -14.64
N LEU A 108 6.81 -12.13 -14.33
CA LEU A 108 7.80 -12.59 -15.33
C LEU A 108 7.96 -11.59 -16.51
N ASN A 109 8.08 -10.30 -16.19
CA ASN A 109 8.17 -9.19 -17.15
C ASN A 109 6.97 -9.01 -18.09
N LYS A 110 5.81 -9.63 -17.77
CA LYS A 110 4.55 -9.42 -18.50
C LYS A 110 3.57 -8.63 -17.64
N LYS A 111 2.79 -7.77 -18.29
CA LYS A 111 1.66 -7.06 -17.68
C LYS A 111 0.39 -7.92 -17.81
N LEU A 112 -0.26 -8.16 -16.69
CA LEU A 112 -1.50 -8.93 -16.53
C LEU A 112 -2.55 -8.07 -15.82
N SER A 113 -3.81 -8.46 -15.93
CA SER A 113 -4.93 -7.91 -15.13
C SER A 113 -5.00 -6.37 -15.11
N ALA A 114 -4.83 -5.75 -16.28
CA ALA A 114 -4.86 -4.30 -16.41
C ALA A 114 -6.30 -3.77 -16.21
N SER A 115 -6.46 -2.74 -15.40
CA SER A 115 -7.74 -2.10 -15.11
C SER A 115 -7.55 -0.61 -14.84
N VAL A 116 -8.64 0.15 -14.96
CA VAL A 116 -8.67 1.59 -14.69
C VAL A 116 -9.80 1.86 -13.73
N PHE A 117 -9.50 2.51 -12.61
CA PHE A 117 -10.51 2.96 -11.67
C PHE A 117 -11.11 4.27 -12.17
N LYS A 118 -12.42 4.24 -12.47
CA LYS A 118 -13.23 5.45 -12.63
C LYS A 118 -13.82 5.79 -11.27
N LEU A 119 -13.15 6.67 -10.54
CA LEU A 119 -13.54 7.03 -9.18
C LEU A 119 -14.89 7.77 -9.20
N ASN A 120 -15.78 7.41 -8.28
CA ASN A 120 -17.14 7.95 -8.13
C ASN A 120 -18.07 7.70 -9.32
N ASP A 121 -17.63 6.95 -10.33
CA ASP A 121 -18.47 6.52 -11.44
C ASP A 121 -18.99 5.11 -11.20
N THR A 122 -20.25 4.91 -11.53
CA THR A 122 -20.89 3.60 -11.51
C THR A 122 -20.75 2.94 -12.88
N VAL A 123 -20.13 1.77 -12.93
CA VAL A 123 -19.94 0.97 -14.13
C VAL A 123 -20.90 -0.21 -14.10
N ASN A 124 -21.89 -0.21 -14.99
CA ASN A 124 -22.83 -1.32 -15.13
C ASN A 124 -22.26 -2.39 -16.06
N SER A 125 -22.31 -3.65 -15.63
CA SER A 125 -21.88 -4.82 -16.40
C SER A 125 -22.92 -5.94 -16.24
N GLY A 126 -23.75 -6.12 -17.27
CA GLY A 126 -24.87 -7.06 -17.21
C GLY A 126 -25.86 -6.68 -16.10
N HIS A 127 -26.10 -7.62 -15.17
CA HIS A 127 -26.97 -7.41 -14.00
C HIS A 127 -26.23 -6.85 -12.78
N ASN A 128 -24.93 -6.57 -12.91
CA ASN A 128 -24.11 -6.09 -11.82
C ASN A 128 -23.72 -4.63 -12.03
N SER A 129 -23.46 -3.94 -10.93
CA SER A 129 -22.98 -2.57 -10.92
C SER A 129 -21.75 -2.46 -10.03
N VAL A 130 -20.68 -1.88 -10.57
CA VAL A 130 -19.40 -1.73 -9.87
C VAL A 130 -19.10 -0.25 -9.68
N VAL A 131 -18.83 0.14 -8.44
CA VAL A 131 -18.40 1.49 -8.08
C VAL A 131 -17.06 1.45 -7.38
N SER A 132 -16.19 2.42 -7.65
CA SER A 132 -14.96 2.61 -6.90
C SER A 132 -14.94 4.00 -6.27
N LEU A 133 -14.71 4.05 -4.97
CA LEU A 133 -14.87 5.26 -4.16
C LEU A 133 -13.80 5.32 -3.07
N VAL A 134 -13.48 6.53 -2.62
CA VAL A 134 -12.53 6.76 -1.52
C VAL A 134 -13.31 7.20 -0.30
N GLU A 135 -13.23 6.41 0.77
CA GLU A 135 -13.89 6.64 2.05
C GLU A 135 -12.92 6.31 3.18
N ASN A 136 -12.83 7.17 4.19
CA ASN A 136 -11.96 6.97 5.37
C ASN A 136 -10.50 6.62 5.02
N ASN A 137 -9.95 7.27 4.00
CA ASN A 137 -8.61 6.98 3.47
C ASN A 137 -8.40 5.54 2.94
N SER A 138 -9.49 4.87 2.56
CA SER A 138 -9.48 3.57 1.87
C SER A 138 -10.06 3.72 0.46
N LEU A 139 -9.43 3.06 -0.52
CA LEU A 139 -9.99 2.89 -1.87
C LEU A 139 -10.84 1.61 -1.89
N ASN A 140 -12.14 1.80 -1.93
CA ASN A 140 -13.14 0.74 -1.94
C ASN A 140 -13.66 0.51 -3.35
N THR A 141 -13.76 -0.76 -3.75
CA THR A 141 -14.49 -1.19 -4.96
C THR A 141 -15.61 -2.11 -4.53
N VAL A 142 -16.85 -1.76 -4.83
CA VAL A 142 -18.03 -2.54 -4.44
C VAL A 142 -18.77 -2.96 -5.68
N CYS A 143 -19.15 -4.23 -5.75
CA CYS A 143 -20.03 -4.78 -6.76
C CYS A 143 -21.38 -5.12 -6.14
N THR A 144 -22.45 -4.59 -6.72
CA THR A 144 -23.83 -4.79 -6.28
C THR A 144 -24.68 -5.35 -7.39
N HIS A 145 -25.82 -5.95 -7.04
CA HIS A 145 -26.85 -6.37 -7.98
C HIS A 145 -28.05 -5.39 -7.90
N PRO A 146 -28.20 -4.43 -8.83
CA PRO A 146 -29.18 -3.34 -8.69
C PRO A 146 -30.63 -3.80 -8.59
N SER A 147 -30.99 -4.94 -9.20
CA SER A 147 -32.36 -5.48 -9.13
C SER A 147 -32.63 -6.34 -7.89
N GLU A 148 -31.62 -6.59 -7.04
CA GLU A 148 -31.77 -7.23 -5.72
C GLU A 148 -31.53 -6.21 -4.60
N ASP A 149 -32.18 -5.04 -4.69
CA ASP A 149 -32.08 -3.96 -3.69
C ASP A 149 -30.63 -3.50 -3.43
N GLY A 150 -29.77 -3.55 -4.46
CA GLY A 150 -28.37 -3.18 -4.34
C GLY A 150 -27.53 -4.13 -3.49
N LYS A 151 -27.97 -5.39 -3.30
CA LYS A 151 -27.23 -6.42 -2.58
C LYS A 151 -25.76 -6.47 -3.01
N GLU A 152 -24.86 -6.36 -2.03
CA GLU A 152 -23.43 -6.49 -2.23
C GLU A 152 -23.06 -7.93 -2.61
N LEU A 153 -22.42 -8.08 -3.75
CA LEU A 153 -21.87 -9.35 -4.22
C LEU A 153 -20.45 -9.53 -3.70
N TRP A 154 -19.61 -8.52 -3.88
CA TRP A 154 -18.25 -8.49 -3.36
C TRP A 154 -17.77 -7.06 -3.12
N LYS A 155 -16.78 -6.94 -2.24
CA LYS A 155 -16.09 -5.70 -1.93
C LYS A 155 -14.58 -5.92 -1.90
N VAL A 156 -13.82 -4.97 -2.46
CA VAL A 156 -12.38 -4.91 -2.35
C VAL A 156 -11.99 -3.59 -1.69
N GLU A 157 -11.41 -3.68 -0.51
CA GLU A 157 -10.90 -2.52 0.23
C GLU A 157 -9.37 -2.47 0.15
N ARG A 158 -8.82 -1.27 -0.07
CA ARG A 158 -7.38 -1.03 -0.19
C ARG A 158 -6.99 0.16 0.67
N PHE A 159 -6.02 0.00 1.54
CA PHE A 159 -5.53 1.07 2.41
C PHE A 159 -4.04 0.89 2.71
N ILE A 160 -3.39 1.99 3.13
CA ILE A 160 -2.02 1.96 3.65
C ILE A 160 -2.09 1.86 5.16
N LYS A 161 -1.29 0.96 5.73
CA LYS A 161 -1.14 0.80 7.17
C LYS A 161 0.32 0.48 7.50
N ASN A 162 0.97 1.31 8.30
CA ASN A 162 2.39 1.26 8.62
C ASN A 162 3.27 1.12 7.35
N GLY A 163 3.01 1.95 6.35
CA GLY A 163 3.77 1.94 5.07
C GLY A 163 3.52 0.71 4.17
N LYS A 164 2.58 -0.17 4.54
CA LYS A 164 2.21 -1.37 3.78
C LYS A 164 0.85 -1.21 3.13
N LEU A 165 0.73 -1.64 1.89
CA LEU A 165 -0.56 -1.76 1.23
C LEU A 165 -1.26 -3.02 1.74
N VAL A 166 -2.47 -2.85 2.27
CA VAL A 166 -3.37 -3.94 2.65
C VAL A 166 -4.54 -3.96 1.69
N ILE A 167 -4.82 -5.14 1.13
CA ILE A 167 -5.96 -5.38 0.25
C ILE A 167 -6.83 -6.47 0.86
N ILE A 168 -8.10 -6.16 1.06
CA ILE A 168 -9.09 -7.09 1.59
C ILE A 168 -10.11 -7.36 0.49
N ASN A 169 -10.26 -8.63 0.11
CA ASN A 169 -11.30 -9.11 -0.80
C ASN A 169 -12.40 -9.80 0.02
N GLN A 170 -13.62 -9.30 -0.06
CA GLN A 170 -14.79 -9.79 0.67
C GLN A 170 -15.85 -10.32 -0.31
N HIS A 171 -16.43 -11.46 0.00
CA HIS A 171 -17.54 -12.05 -0.73
C HIS A 171 -18.47 -12.77 0.25
N GLY A 172 -19.57 -12.11 0.61
CA GLY A 172 -20.43 -12.53 1.73
C GLY A 172 -19.64 -12.63 3.04
N GLY A 173 -19.77 -13.74 3.77
CA GLY A 173 -19.04 -13.98 5.03
C GLY A 173 -17.56 -14.37 4.89
N PHE A 174 -17.00 -14.38 3.68
CA PHE A 174 -15.61 -14.76 3.44
C PHE A 174 -14.72 -13.55 3.17
N LYS A 175 -13.52 -13.58 3.74
CA LYS A 175 -12.51 -12.52 3.64
C LYS A 175 -11.15 -13.13 3.28
N CYS A 176 -10.53 -12.64 2.21
CA CYS A 176 -9.11 -12.84 1.91
C CYS A 176 -8.38 -11.52 2.11
N GLU A 177 -7.41 -11.50 3.02
CA GLU A 177 -6.59 -10.33 3.32
C GLU A 177 -5.18 -10.54 2.77
N ARG A 178 -4.60 -9.49 2.21
CA ARG A 178 -3.27 -9.54 1.59
C ARG A 178 -2.48 -8.30 1.96
N THR A 179 -1.26 -8.49 2.44
CA THR A 179 -0.35 -7.40 2.76
C THR A 179 0.80 -7.37 1.76
N TYR A 180 1.18 -6.16 1.37
CA TYR A 180 2.21 -5.90 0.39
C TYR A 180 3.22 -4.91 0.95
N GLN A 181 4.47 -5.07 0.53
CA GLN A 181 5.52 -4.08 0.74
C GLN A 181 5.81 -3.34 -0.57
N GLN A 182 6.23 -2.09 -0.46
CA GLN A 182 6.69 -1.33 -1.62
C GLN A 182 8.01 -1.92 -2.16
N VAL A 183 8.22 -1.82 -3.48
CA VAL A 183 9.43 -2.28 -4.19
C VAL A 183 10.29 -1.09 -4.60
#